data_AF-A0A951G2T1-F1
#
_entry.id   AF-A0A951G2T1-F1
#
_cell.length_a   1.000
_cell.length_b   1.000
_cell.length_c   1.000
_cell.angle_alpha   90.00
_cell.angle_beta   90.00
_cell.angle_gamma   90.00
#
_symmetry.space_group_name_H-M   'P 1'
#
loop_
_entity.id
_entity.type
_entity.pdbx_description
1 polymer ?
#
loop_
_entity_poly.entity_id
_entity_poly.type
_entity_poly.pdbx_seq_one_letter_code
_entity_poly.pdbx_strand_id
1 'polypeptide(L)'
;MAELSFRDLVPAIWLPTPELRAERERARWRLHLVKHRAILKHRVHSSLIAFGLQVPMADLFGVAGRKLLADLDFPEPWLSHVQASLELIDDLDHRI
;
A
#
# COMPACT_ATOMS: atom_id res chain seq x y z
N MET A 1 -22.44 -18.25 -18.95
CA MET A 1 -22.65 -16.79 -19.17
C MET A 1 -24.01 -16.44 -18.56
N ALA A 2 -24.10 -15.33 -17.82
CA ALA A 2 -25.19 -15.05 -16.90
C ALA A 2 -26.54 -14.76 -17.59
N GLU A 3 -27.47 -15.69 -17.48
CA GLU A 3 -28.81 -15.67 -18.09
C GLU A 3 -29.84 -14.87 -17.27
N LEU A 4 -29.43 -14.33 -16.12
CA LEU A 4 -30.31 -13.66 -15.15
C LEU A 4 -30.73 -12.24 -15.54
N SER A 5 -30.12 -11.65 -16.57
CA SER A 5 -30.44 -10.27 -17.00
C SER A 5 -31.66 -10.20 -17.94
N PHE A 6 -32.21 -11.33 -18.41
CA PHE A 6 -33.19 -11.32 -19.51
C PHE A 6 -34.66 -11.22 -19.06
N ARG A 7 -34.96 -11.34 -17.76
CA ARG A 7 -36.35 -11.48 -17.28
C ARG A 7 -36.88 -10.33 -16.43
N ASP A 8 -36.18 -9.20 -16.29
CA ASP A 8 -36.63 -8.08 -15.43
C ASP A 8 -36.97 -8.50 -13.98
N LEU A 9 -36.46 -9.65 -13.51
CA LEU A 9 -36.73 -10.21 -12.18
C LEU A 9 -35.67 -9.81 -11.14
N VAL A 10 -34.69 -8.98 -11.54
CA VAL A 10 -33.84 -8.26 -10.59
C VAL A 10 -34.55 -6.96 -10.28
N PRO A 11 -34.96 -6.68 -9.04
CA PRO A 11 -35.56 -5.39 -8.71
C PRO A 11 -34.62 -4.29 -9.19
N ALA A 12 -35.14 -3.32 -9.95
CA ALA A 12 -34.40 -2.15 -10.44
C ALA A 12 -33.68 -1.34 -9.33
N ILE A 13 -33.90 -1.73 -8.07
CA ILE A 13 -33.48 -1.09 -6.83
C ILE A 13 -31.99 -1.33 -6.49
N TRP A 14 -31.27 -2.28 -7.11
CA TRP A 14 -29.87 -2.57 -6.70
C TRP A 14 -28.81 -2.54 -7.82
N LEU A 15 -29.06 -1.93 -8.98
CA LEU A 15 -27.98 -1.72 -9.96
C LEU A 15 -27.44 -0.29 -9.87
N PRO A 16 -26.24 -0.08 -9.29
CA PRO A 16 -25.66 1.25 -9.22
C PRO A 16 -25.38 1.80 -10.62
N THR A 17 -25.64 3.10 -10.79
CA THR A 17 -25.39 3.79 -12.06
C THR A 17 -23.92 3.66 -12.47
N PRO A 18 -23.60 3.76 -13.78
CA PRO A 18 -22.21 3.74 -14.25
C PRO A 18 -21.30 4.72 -13.50
N GLU A 19 -21.79 5.91 -13.17
CA GLU A 19 -21.05 6.96 -12.47
C GLU A 19 -20.72 6.53 -11.03
N LEU A 20 -21.70 5.97 -10.31
CA LEU A 20 -21.49 5.45 -8.96
C LEU A 20 -20.52 4.26 -8.95
N ARG A 21 -20.57 3.41 -9.97
CA ARG A 21 -19.58 2.34 -10.14
C ARG A 21 -18.18 2.89 -10.39
N ALA A 22 -18.04 3.91 -11.23
CA ALA A 22 -16.76 4.56 -11.50
C ALA A 22 -16.16 5.23 -10.26
N GLU A 23 -16.98 5.90 -9.44
CA GLU A 23 -16.55 6.48 -8.16
C GLU A 23 -16.04 5.40 -7.20
N ARG A 24 -16.83 4.32 -7.04
CA ARG A 24 -16.44 3.18 -6.19
C ARG A 24 -15.15 2.54 -6.66
N GLU A 25 -14.95 2.44 -7.97
CA GLU A 25 -13.74 1.85 -8.52
C GLU A 25 -12.51 2.74 -8.26
N ARG A 26 -12.64 4.06 -8.40
CA ARG A 26 -11.58 5.01 -8.01
C ARG A 26 -11.23 4.89 -6.53
N ALA A 27 -12.22 4.78 -5.65
CA ALA A 27 -11.99 4.59 -4.21
C ALA A 27 -11.30 3.26 -3.90
N ARG A 28 -11.73 2.16 -4.53
CA ARG A 28 -11.08 0.84 -4.39
C ARG A 28 -9.65 0.85 -4.87
N TRP A 29 -9.39 1.52 -5.99
CA TRP A 29 -8.04 1.67 -6.52
C TRP A 29 -7.13 2.43 -5.53
N ARG A 30 -7.60 3.55 -4.97
CA ARG A 30 -6.85 4.27 -3.92
C ARG A 30 -6.59 3.38 -2.71
N LEU A 31 -7.59 2.64 -2.23
CA LEU A 31 -7.42 1.70 -1.12
C LEU A 31 -6.40 0.60 -1.43
N HIS A 32 -6.39 0.10 -2.67
CA HIS A 32 -5.41 -0.87 -3.14
C HIS A 32 -3.99 -0.32 -3.07
N LEU A 33 -3.75 0.91 -3.54
CA LEU A 33 -2.45 1.57 -3.44
C LEU A 33 -2.01 1.79 -1.99
N VAL A 34 -2.92 2.27 -1.13
CA VAL A 34 -2.66 2.44 0.31
C VAL A 34 -2.26 1.10 0.96
N LYS A 35 -2.92 0.00 0.58
CA LYS A 35 -2.57 -1.34 1.07
C LYS A 35 -1.16 -1.76 0.63
N HIS A 36 -0.80 -1.53 -0.63
CA HIS A 36 0.56 -1.82 -1.12
C HIS A 36 1.62 -1.03 -0.36
N ARG A 37 1.37 0.26 -0.12
CA ARG A 37 2.26 1.10 0.69
C ARG A 37 2.42 0.56 2.11
N ALA A 38 1.32 0.18 2.76
CA ALA A 38 1.36 -0.39 4.11
C ALA A 38 2.17 -1.70 4.16
N ILE A 39 2.03 -2.57 3.16
CA ILE A 39 2.81 -3.82 3.06
C ILE A 39 4.32 -3.52 2.98
N LEU A 40 4.73 -2.54 2.17
CA LEU A 40 6.13 -2.14 2.06
C LEU A 40 6.67 -1.57 3.37
N LYS A 41 5.89 -0.71 4.04
CA LYS A 41 6.27 -0.17 5.36
C LYS A 41 6.46 -1.29 6.39
N HIS A 42 5.54 -2.26 6.43
CA HIS A 42 5.69 -3.43 7.28
C HIS A 42 6.93 -4.26 6.94
N ARG A 43 7.27 -4.39 5.65
CA ARG A 43 8.50 -5.09 5.25
C ARG A 43 9.76 -4.42 5.81
N VAL A 44 9.83 -3.09 5.76
CA VAL A 44 10.94 -2.33 6.36
C VAL A 44 11.00 -2.58 7.87
N HIS A 45 9.87 -2.47 8.58
CA HIS A 45 9.82 -2.78 10.01
C HIS A 45 10.27 -4.21 10.32
N SER A 46 9.81 -5.20 9.56
CA SER A 46 10.21 -6.60 9.73
C SER A 46 11.72 -6.79 9.54
N SER A 47 12.33 -6.12 8.54
CA SER A 47 13.78 -6.15 8.37
C SER A 47 14.51 -5.57 9.58
N LEU A 48 14.07 -4.41 10.10
CA LEU A 48 14.67 -3.81 11.30
C LEU A 48 14.61 -4.76 12.51
N ILE A 49 13.45 -5.40 12.72
CA ILE A 49 13.26 -6.38 13.81
C ILE A 49 14.18 -7.60 13.62
N ALA A 50 14.32 -8.10 12.40
CA ALA A 50 15.18 -9.26 12.11
C ALA A 50 16.66 -9.01 12.45
N PHE A 51 17.12 -7.76 12.33
CA PHE A 51 18.47 -7.33 12.72
C PHE A 51 18.53 -6.76 14.16
N GLY A 52 17.46 -6.87 14.94
CA GLY A 52 17.42 -6.41 16.33
C GLY A 52 17.45 -4.90 16.51
N LEU A 53 17.19 -4.12 15.46
CA LEU A 53 17.16 -2.66 15.54
C LEU A 53 15.84 -2.18 16.13
N GLN A 54 15.94 -1.43 17.24
CA GLN A 54 14.81 -0.72 17.83
C GLN A 54 14.54 0.56 17.03
N VAL A 55 13.27 0.94 16.91
CA VAL A 55 12.85 2.19 16.26
C VAL A 55 12.49 3.21 17.34
N PRO A 56 13.40 4.13 17.74
CA PRO A 56 13.14 5.10 18.80
C PRO A 56 12.25 6.30 18.37
N MET A 57 11.44 6.18 17.33
CA MET A 57 10.56 7.24 16.82
C MET A 57 9.16 6.73 16.51
N ALA A 58 8.18 7.61 16.62
CA ALA A 58 6.80 7.32 16.24
C ALA A 58 6.61 7.26 14.71
N ASP A 59 7.35 8.07 13.96
CA ASP A 59 7.31 8.10 12.50
C ASP A 59 8.67 7.74 11.87
N LEU A 60 8.83 6.47 11.52
CA LEU A 60 10.03 5.95 10.86
C LEU A 60 10.20 6.47 9.42
N PHE A 61 9.12 6.88 8.76
CA PHE A 61 9.14 7.26 7.34
C PHE A 61 9.22 8.78 7.13
N GLY A 62 9.16 9.55 8.23
CA GLY A 62 9.44 10.98 8.25
C GLY A 62 10.94 11.30 8.20
N VAL A 63 11.29 12.58 8.34
CA VAL A 63 12.66 13.08 8.12
C VAL A 63 13.70 12.41 9.03
N ALA A 64 13.42 12.29 10.33
CA ALA A 64 14.38 11.71 11.28
C ALA A 64 14.59 10.21 11.05
N GLY A 65 13.50 9.46 10.82
CA GLY A 65 13.59 8.03 10.54
C GLY A 65 14.26 7.72 9.21
N ARG A 66 14.06 8.56 8.18
CA ARG A 66 14.78 8.41 6.90
C ARG A 66 16.29 8.62 7.03
N LYS A 67 16.74 9.50 7.91
CA LYS A 67 18.17 9.62 8.22
C LYS A 67 18.72 8.34 8.84
N LEU A 68 18.01 7.79 9.82
CA LEU A 68 18.38 6.50 10.43
C LEU A 68 18.42 5.38 9.39
N LEU A 69 17.40 5.30 8.52
CA LEU A 69 17.33 4.28 7.47
C LEU A 69 18.43 4.41 6.41
N ALA A 70 18.94 5.63 6.17
CA ALA A 70 20.03 5.87 5.24
C ALA A 70 21.39 5.37 5.77
N ASP A 71 21.55 5.34 7.10
CA ASP A 71 22.78 4.90 7.77
C ASP A 71 22.77 3.39 8.08
N LEU A 72 21.82 2.61 7.54
CA LEU A 72 21.75 1.17 7.76
C LEU A 72 22.92 0.44 7.08
N ASP A 73 23.68 -0.31 7.87
CA ASP A 73 24.74 -1.21 7.40
C ASP A 73 24.26 -2.67 7.41
N PHE A 74 23.18 -2.94 6.69
CA PHE A 74 22.67 -4.31 6.55
C PHE A 74 23.50 -5.09 5.54
N PRO A 75 23.75 -6.39 5.77
CA PRO A 75 24.28 -7.23 4.72
C PRO A 75 23.25 -7.34 3.58
N GLU A 76 23.76 -7.62 2.38
CA GLU A 76 22.89 -7.98 1.28
C GLU A 76 22.26 -9.37 1.50
N PRO A 77 21.02 -9.61 1.02
CA PRO A 77 20.21 -8.73 0.17
C PRO A 77 19.28 -7.75 0.93
N TRP A 78 19.36 -7.70 2.27
CA TRP A 78 18.38 -6.98 3.09
C TRP A 78 18.48 -5.47 2.92
N LEU A 79 19.69 -4.93 2.74
CA LEU A 79 19.90 -3.52 2.48
C LEU A 79 19.18 -3.09 1.20
N SER A 80 19.45 -3.79 0.09
CA SER A 80 18.79 -3.54 -1.19
C SER A 80 17.26 -3.67 -1.10
N HIS A 81 16.75 -4.64 -0.34
CA HIS A 81 15.30 -4.78 -0.14
C HIS A 81 14.68 -3.60 0.62
N VAL A 82 15.36 -3.07 1.65
CA VAL A 82 14.89 -1.91 2.40
C VAL A 82 14.90 -0.67 1.51
N GLN A 83 16.00 -0.42 0.79
CA GLN A 83 16.13 0.71 -0.13
C GLN A 83 15.05 0.68 -1.22
N ALA A 84 14.88 -0.45 -1.91
CA ALA A 84 13.83 -0.60 -2.92
C ALA A 84 12.42 -0.43 -2.32
N SER A 85 12.19 -0.88 -1.08
CA SER A 85 10.91 -0.66 -0.41
C SER A 85 10.65 0.82 -0.14
N LEU A 86 11.69 1.60 0.22
CA LEU A 86 11.57 3.04 0.46
C LEU A 86 11.26 3.80 -0.83
N GLU A 87 11.95 3.49 -1.92
CA GLU A 87 11.67 4.06 -3.25
C GLU A 87 10.22 3.80 -3.67
N LEU A 88 9.75 2.56 -3.54
CA LEU A 88 8.37 2.21 -3.89
C LEU A 88 7.34 2.86 -2.96
N ILE A 89 7.67 3.08 -1.68
CA ILE A 89 6.80 3.85 -0.77
C ILE A 89 6.68 5.29 -1.26
N ASP A 90 7.79 5.92 -1.66
CA ASP A 90 7.80 7.28 -2.19
C ASP A 90 6.95 7.37 -3.46
N ASP A 91 7.13 6.45 -4.39
CA ASP A 91 6.32 6.39 -5.62
C ASP A 91 4.82 6.24 -5.33
N LEU A 92 4.45 5.42 -4.34
CA LEU A 92 3.05 5.24 -3.96
C LEU A 92 2.49 6.48 -3.24
N ASP A 93 3.28 7.17 -2.43
CA ASP A 93 2.86 8.41 -1.77
C ASP A 93 2.57 9.54 -2.78
N HIS A 94 3.21 9.56 -3.95
CA HIS A 94 2.87 10.49 -5.03
C HIS A 94 1.60 10.12 -5.81
N ARG A 95 1.19 8.84 -5.79
CA ARG A 95 0.06 8.31 -6.58
C ARG A 95 -1.26 8.24 -5.80
N ILE A 96 -1.18 8.15 -4.47
CA ILE A 96 -2.32 8.16 -3.56
C ILE A 96 -2.80 9.59 -3.40
#